data_AF-A0A848FDR7-F1
#
_entry.id   AF-A0A848FDR7-F1
#
_cell.length_a   1.000
_cell.length_b   1.000
_cell.length_c   1.000
_cell.angle_alpha   90.00
_cell.angle_beta   90.00
_cell.angle_gamma   90.00
#
_symmetry.space_group_name_H-M   'P 1'
#
loop_
_entity.id
_entity.type
_entity.pdbx_description
1 polymer ?
#
loop_
_entity_poly.entity_id
_entity_poly.type
_entity_poly.pdbx_seq_one_letter_code
_entity_poly.pdbx_strand_id
1 'polypeptide(L)'
;MITALTTFTLPKPITREEARRIFLSTAPKYQGVPGLLRKTYLLSEDGLTAGGVYFWNSKAEAEAVYTPAWRSFVKEKYGTEPSITYFESPVVVDNVAQQIFSDE
;
A
#
# COMPACT_ATOMS: atom_id res chain seq x y z
N MET A 1 -7.91 -14.15 2.39
CA MET A 1 -6.86 -13.10 2.25
C MET A 1 -7.52 -11.74 2.10
N ILE A 2 -6.81 -10.62 2.32
CA ILE A 2 -7.40 -9.30 2.08
C ILE A 2 -6.51 -8.41 1.20
N THR A 3 -7.15 -7.47 0.51
CA THR A 3 -6.49 -6.34 -0.14
C THR A 3 -6.80 -5.07 0.64
N ALA A 4 -5.79 -4.26 0.93
CA ALA A 4 -5.96 -2.93 1.50
C ALA A 4 -5.48 -1.88 0.49
N LEU A 5 -6.32 -0.88 0.23
CA LEU A 5 -6.00 0.30 -0.56
C LEU A 5 -5.77 1.47 0.39
N THR A 6 -4.56 2.03 0.38
CA THR A 6 -4.27 3.28 1.08
C THR A 6 -4.11 4.39 0.06
N THR A 7 -4.78 5.53 0.26
CA THR A 7 -4.62 6.71 -0.59
C THR A 7 -4.49 7.98 0.25
N PHE A 8 -3.78 8.97 -0.28
CA PHE A 8 -3.69 10.31 0.29
C PHE A 8 -3.44 11.32 -0.83
N THR A 9 -4.03 12.50 -0.70
CA THR A 9 -3.84 13.60 -1.63
C THR A 9 -2.60 14.40 -1.25
N LEU A 10 -1.66 14.52 -2.17
CA LEU A 10 -0.46 15.32 -2.03
C LEU A 10 -0.81 16.82 -2.11
N PRO A 11 -0.10 17.69 -1.37
CA PRO A 11 -0.35 19.12 -1.41
C PRO A 11 -0.02 19.76 -2.77
N LYS A 12 0.79 19.08 -3.58
CA LYS A 12 1.12 19.45 -4.95
C LYS A 12 1.36 18.19 -5.79
N PRO A 13 1.10 18.24 -7.10
CA PRO A 13 1.36 17.10 -7.95
C PRO A 13 2.86 16.81 -8.00
N ILE A 14 3.21 15.53 -8.09
CA ILE A 14 4.59 15.08 -8.31
C ILE A 14 4.69 14.24 -9.57
N THR A 15 5.87 14.25 -10.17
CA THR A 15 6.18 13.39 -11.31
C THR A 15 6.33 11.94 -10.86
N ARG A 16 6.17 11.02 -11.82
CA ARG A 16 6.42 9.58 -11.60
C ARG A 16 7.85 9.29 -11.11
N GLU A 17 8.84 10.08 -11.52
CA GLU A 17 10.24 9.90 -11.09
C GLU A 17 10.49 10.43 -9.67
N GLU A 18 9.85 11.54 -9.27
CA GLU A 18 9.84 11.98 -7.87
C GLU A 18 9.15 10.96 -6.98
N ALA A 19 7.99 10.46 -7.39
CA ALA A 19 7.26 9.43 -6.68
C ALA A 19 8.11 8.17 -6.50
N ARG A 20 8.74 7.67 -7.57
CA ARG A 20 9.65 6.52 -7.49
C ARG A 20 10.77 6.72 -6.46
N ARG A 21 11.43 7.88 -6.46
CA ARG A 21 12.51 8.18 -5.48
C ARG A 21 11.98 8.18 -4.05
N ILE A 22 10.82 8.80 -3.81
CA ILE A 22 10.18 8.84 -2.49
C ILE A 22 9.79 7.42 -2.06
N PHE A 23 9.17 6.64 -2.94
CA PHE A 23 8.71 5.29 -2.64
C PHE A 23 9.87 4.35 -2.31
N LEU A 24 10.97 4.42 -3.06
CA LEU A 24 12.20 3.66 -2.76
C LEU A 24 12.77 3.99 -1.37
N SER A 25 12.64 5.23 -0.89
CA SER A 25 13.08 5.59 0.47
C SER A 25 12.24 4.95 1.60
N THR A 26 11.02 4.48 1.28
CA THR A 26 10.10 3.88 2.26
C THR A 26 9.90 2.38 2.06
N ALA A 27 10.20 1.85 0.88
CA ALA A 27 10.05 0.44 0.54
C ALA A 27 10.75 -0.53 1.52
N PRO A 28 11.99 -0.26 2.00
CA PRO A 28 12.64 -1.15 2.95
C PRO A 28 11.86 -1.38 4.26
N LYS A 29 11.02 -0.42 4.68
CA LYS A 29 10.18 -0.57 5.89
C LYS A 29 9.12 -1.67 5.78
N TYR A 30 8.79 -2.09 4.55
CA TYR A 30 7.75 -3.07 4.28
C TYR A 30 8.32 -4.45 3.94
N GLN A 31 9.64 -4.55 3.76
CA GLN A 31 10.29 -5.83 3.50
C GLN A 31 10.29 -6.68 4.78
N GLY A 32 9.80 -7.92 4.67
CA GLY A 32 9.76 -8.85 5.80
C GLY A 32 8.68 -8.57 6.85
N VAL A 33 7.76 -7.65 6.58
CA VAL A 33 6.60 -7.41 7.46
C VAL A 33 5.73 -8.67 7.51
N PRO A 34 5.45 -9.23 8.70
CA PRO A 34 4.62 -10.42 8.84
C PRO A 34 3.25 -10.25 8.17
N GLY A 35 2.84 -11.24 7.39
CA GLY A 35 1.56 -11.27 6.69
C GLY A 35 1.47 -10.38 5.44
N LEU A 36 2.45 -9.51 5.16
CA LEU A 36 2.47 -8.71 3.94
C LEU A 36 2.99 -9.52 2.76
N LEU A 37 2.10 -9.93 1.86
CA LEU A 37 2.43 -10.74 0.69
C LEU A 37 3.01 -9.89 -0.44
N ARG A 38 2.43 -8.71 -0.67
CA ARG A 38 2.86 -7.77 -1.72
C ARG A 38 2.41 -6.36 -1.39
N LYS A 39 3.24 -5.38 -1.76
CA LYS A 39 2.86 -3.96 -1.78
C LYS A 39 3.19 -3.35 -3.13
N THR A 40 2.23 -2.69 -3.74
CA THR A 40 2.41 -1.88 -4.95
C THR A 40 2.21 -0.42 -4.58
N TYR A 41 3.18 0.44 -4.88
CA TYR A 41 3.03 1.89 -4.71
C TYR A 41 2.21 2.48 -5.86
N LEU A 42 1.35 3.45 -5.54
CA LEU A 42 0.47 4.10 -6.50
C LEU A 42 0.77 5.59 -6.60
N LEU A 43 0.67 6.12 -7.81
CA LEU A 43 0.56 7.54 -8.12
C LEU A 43 -0.53 7.67 -9.20
N SER A 44 -1.49 8.58 -9.00
CA SER A 44 -2.47 8.92 -10.03
C SER A 44 -1.82 9.63 -11.22
N GLU A 45 -2.50 9.62 -12.36
CA GLU A 45 -1.99 10.23 -13.59
C GLU A 45 -1.74 11.74 -13.46
N ASP A 46 -2.56 12.45 -12.67
CA ASP A 46 -2.40 13.87 -12.37
C ASP A 46 -1.32 14.16 -11.31
N GLY A 47 -0.71 13.12 -10.73
CA GLY A 47 0.33 13.23 -9.71
C GLY A 47 -0.15 13.69 -8.33
N LEU A 48 -1.46 13.86 -8.13
CA LEU A 48 -2.03 14.41 -6.88
C LEU A 48 -2.38 13.34 -5.85
N THR A 49 -2.70 12.12 -6.26
CA THR A 49 -3.01 11.02 -5.34
C THR A 49 -1.86 10.04 -5.32
N ALA A 50 -1.31 9.80 -4.13
CA ALA A 50 -0.34 8.75 -3.90
C ALA A 50 -0.89 7.72 -2.91
N GLY A 51 -0.29 6.54 -2.89
CA GLY A 51 -0.84 5.47 -2.08
C GLY A 51 -0.14 4.14 -2.24
N GLY A 52 -0.87 3.08 -1.90
CA GLY A 52 -0.43 1.73 -2.09
C GLY A 52 -1.57 0.73 -2.06
N VAL A 53 -1.42 -0.33 -2.86
CA VAL A 53 -2.21 -1.57 -2.75
C VAL A 53 -1.38 -2.58 -1.97
N TYR A 54 -1.97 -3.15 -0.94
CA TYR A 54 -1.33 -4.14 -0.08
C TYR A 54 -2.13 -5.42 -0.14
N PHE A 55 -1.44 -6.54 -0.31
CA PHE A 55 -2.00 -7.87 -0.26
C PHE A 55 -1.56 -8.50 1.04
N TRP A 56 -2.53 -8.79 1.91
CA TRP A 56 -2.29 -9.32 3.25
C TRP A 56 -2.86 -10.72 3.38
N ASN A 57 -2.16 -11.54 4.16
CA ASN A 57 -2.64 -12.85 4.54
C ASN A 57 -3.93 -12.75 5.40
N SER A 58 -3.98 -11.82 6.35
CA SER A 58 -5.18 -11.55 7.17
C SER A 58 -5.39 -10.06 7.48
N LYS A 59 -6.61 -9.72 7.90
CA LYS A 59 -6.95 -8.37 8.38
C LYS A 59 -6.22 -8.00 9.68
N ALA A 60 -6.02 -8.95 10.59
CA ALA A 60 -5.32 -8.70 11.84
C ALA A 60 -3.84 -8.30 11.60
N GLU A 61 -3.16 -8.96 10.67
CA GLU A 61 -1.78 -8.62 10.28
C GLU A 61 -1.70 -7.23 9.61
N ALA A 62 -2.70 -6.88 8.80
CA ALA A 62 -2.81 -5.54 8.22
C ALA A 62 -3.00 -4.46 9.30
N GLU A 63 -3.91 -4.67 10.25
CA GLU A 63 -4.21 -3.72 11.32
C GLU A 63 -3.04 -3.55 12.31
N ALA A 64 -2.20 -4.58 12.47
CA ALA A 64 -0.95 -4.46 13.22
C ALA A 64 0.04 -3.47 12.59
N VAL A 65 -0.09 -3.18 11.28
CA VAL A 65 0.70 -2.15 10.59
C VAL A 65 -0.02 -0.81 10.55
N TYR A 66 -1.33 -0.79 10.29
CA TYR A 66 -2.13 0.44 10.13
C TYR A 66 -2.49 1.13 11.46
N THR A 67 -1.50 1.21 12.35
CA THR A 67 -1.58 1.83 13.66
C THR A 67 -1.66 3.36 13.58
N PRO A 68 -2.01 4.05 14.68
CA PRO A 68 -1.89 5.51 14.76
C PRO A 68 -0.50 6.02 14.40
N ALA A 69 0.56 5.32 14.81
CA ALA A 69 1.94 5.70 14.48
C ALA A 69 2.22 5.63 12.97
N TRP A 70 1.66 4.63 12.27
CA TRP A 70 1.75 4.57 10.81
C TRP A 70 1.01 5.75 10.15
N ARG A 71 -0.20 6.08 10.63
CA ARG A 71 -0.97 7.22 10.11
C ARG A 71 -0.20 8.53 10.30
N SER A 72 0.37 8.75 11.49
CA SER A 72 1.23 9.90 11.77
C SER A 72 2.45 9.95 10.86
N PHE A 73 3.14 8.82 10.63
CA PHE A 73 4.27 8.75 9.70
C PHE A 73 3.87 9.15 8.27
N VAL A 74 2.73 8.66 7.78
CA VAL A 74 2.23 9.02 6.45
C VAL A 74 1.87 10.50 6.38
N LYS A 75 1.15 11.02 7.37
CA LYS A 75 0.81 12.44 7.44
C LYS A 75 2.04 13.34 7.45
N GLU A 76 3.04 13.02 8.27
CA GLU A 76 4.29 13.77 8.35
C GLU A 76 5.05 13.73 7.02
N LYS A 77 5.07 12.57 6.35
CA LYS A 77 5.81 12.38 5.10
C LYS A 77 5.15 13.06 3.91
N TYR A 78 3.82 13.06 3.84
CA TYR A 78 3.07 13.45 2.64
C TYR A 78 2.15 14.65 2.83
N GLY A 79 2.02 15.18 4.05
CA GLY A 79 1.26 16.39 4.37
C GLY A 79 -0.25 16.19 4.57
N THR A 80 -0.76 14.96 4.40
CA THR A 80 -2.20 14.66 4.42
C THR A 80 -2.46 13.33 5.12
N GLU A 81 -3.62 13.24 5.78
CA GLU A 81 -4.07 12.00 6.41
C GLU A 81 -4.37 10.91 5.36
N PRO A 82 -3.93 9.66 5.57
CA PRO A 82 -4.29 8.56 4.68
C PRO A 82 -5.72 8.06 4.91
N SER A 83 -6.38 7.74 3.80
CA SER A 83 -7.53 6.84 3.76
C SER A 83 -7.05 5.39 3.67
N ILE A 84 -7.82 4.46 4.25
CA ILE A 84 -7.60 3.01 4.13
C ILE A 84 -8.95 2.35 3.86
N THR A 85 -9.02 1.59 2.77
CA THR A 85 -10.18 0.75 2.44
C THR A 85 -9.74 -0.71 2.38
N TYR A 86 -10.53 -1.60 2.98
CA TYR A 86 -10.27 -3.03 3.01
C TYR A 86 -11.24 -3.78 2.10
N PHE A 87 -10.74 -4.82 1.46
CA PHE A 87 -11.48 -5.72 0.58
C PHE A 87 -11.13 -7.17 0.92
N GLU A 88 -12.13 -8.02 1.04
CA GLU A 88 -11.91 -9.46 0.98
C GLU A 88 -11.37 -9.82 -0.42
N SER A 89 -10.39 -10.71 -0.48
CA SER A 89 -9.72 -11.09 -1.72
C SER A 89 -9.60 -12.60 -1.80
N PRO A 90 -10.71 -13.30 -2.06
CA PRO A 90 -10.76 -14.76 -2.00
C PRO A 90 -10.04 -15.44 -3.16
N VAL A 91 -9.76 -14.72 -4.25
CA VAL A 91 -9.05 -15.27 -5.42
C VAL A 91 -8.07 -14.24 -5.98
N VAL A 92 -6.84 -14.67 -6.27
CA VAL A 92 -5.78 -13.86 -6.91
C VAL A 92 -5.23 -14.62 -8.10
N VAL A 93 -5.18 -13.97 -9.26
CA VAL A 93 -4.51 -14.49 -10.45
C VAL A 93 -3.12 -13.84 -10.55
N ASP A 94 -2.06 -14.65 -10.51
CA ASP A 94 -0.67 -14.19 -10.69
C ASP A 94 -0.07 -14.80 -11.96
N ASN A 95 -0.08 -14.01 -13.04
CA ASN A 95 0.51 -14.40 -14.31
C ASN A 95 2.04 -14.45 -14.30
N VAL A 96 2.72 -13.82 -13.33
CA VAL A 96 4.19 -13.92 -13.22
C VAL A 96 4.57 -15.27 -12.63
N ALA A 97 3.83 -15.72 -11.61
CA ALA A 97 3.99 -17.03 -11.00
C ALA A 97 3.29 -18.16 -11.78
N GLN A 98 2.42 -17.82 -12.75
CA GLN A 98 1.53 -18.77 -13.45
C GLN A 98 0.65 -19.55 -12.46
N GLN A 99 0.09 -18.85 -11.48
CA GLN A 99 -0.67 -19.45 -10.38
C GLN A 99 -1.98 -18.69 -10.12
N ILE A 100 -2.95 -19.43 -9.57
CA ILE A 100 -4.15 -18.87 -8.94
C ILE A 100 -4.03 -19.19 -7.45
N PHE A 101 -4.20 -18.17 -6.60
CA PHE A 101 -4.29 -18.32 -5.16
C PHE A 101 -5.75 -18.14 -4.74
N SER A 102 -6.24 -19.00 -3.86
CA SER A 102 -7.54 -18.88 -3.20
C SER A 102 -7.37 -18.91 -1.69
N ASP A 103 -8.32 -18.36 -0.94
CA ASP A 103 -8.56 -18.90 0.40
C ASP A 103 -9.28 -20.25 0.26
N GLU A 104 -8.74 -21.27 0.95
CA GLU A 104 -8.95 -22.72 0.75
C GLU A 104 -8.11 -23.37 -0.37
#